data_AF-A0A317XTS1-F1
#
_entry.id   AF-A0A317XTS1-F1
#
_cell.length_a   1.000
_cell.length_b   1.000
_cell.length_c   1.000
_cell.angle_alpha   90.00
_cell.angle_beta   90.00
_cell.angle_gamma   90.00
#
_symmetry.space_group_name_H-M   'P 1'
#
loop_
_entity.id
_entity.type
_entity.pdbx_description
1 polymer ?
#
loop_
_entity_poly.entity_id
_entity_poly.type
_entity_poly.pdbx_seq_one_letter_code
_entity_poly.pdbx_strand_id
1 'polypeptide(L)' 'MSFFGLGGGSSPAANNAGVSSAQIEAATAELDMVTDVFNRLVSSCHAKCISTRYAEPDLNKGESICIDR' A
#
# COMPACT_ATOMS: atom_id res chain seq x y z
N MET A 1 58.09 17.42 2.71
CA MET A 1 56.74 17.34 2.10
C MET A 1 56.65 16.10 1.23
N SER A 2 56.21 14.98 1.81
CA SER A 2 55.86 13.75 1.09
C SER A 2 54.68 13.12 1.83
N PHE A 3 53.46 13.42 1.37
CA PHE A 3 52.22 12.79 1.83
C PHE A 3 51.45 12.33 0.60
N PHE A 4 51.86 11.19 0.06
CA PHE A 4 51.10 10.39 -0.89
C PHE A 4 51.39 8.91 -0.59
N GLY A 5 50.48 8.26 0.13
CA GLY A 5 50.56 6.85 0.50
C GLY A 5 49.46 6.44 1.49
N LEU A 6 48.79 5.32 1.20
CA LEU A 6 47.57 4.74 1.81
C LEU A 6 46.26 5.42 1.36
N GLY A 7 45.42 4.84 0.50
CA GLY A 7 45.16 3.42 0.28
C GLY A 7 44.21 2.91 1.37
N GLY A 8 42.90 3.03 1.14
CA GLY A 8 41.87 2.59 2.08
C GLY A 8 40.50 3.15 1.69
N GLY A 9 39.92 2.60 0.62
CA GLY A 9 38.61 3.00 0.12
C GLY A 9 37.52 2.90 1.19
N SER A 10 36.98 4.04 1.59
CA SER A 10 35.67 4.15 2.21
C SER A 10 34.60 4.06 1.11
N SER A 11 34.47 2.87 0.54
CA SER A 11 33.23 2.48 -0.14
C SER A 11 32.16 2.29 0.94
N PRO A 12 31.02 3.02 0.92
CA PRO A 12 29.89 2.66 1.76
C PRO A 12 29.34 1.34 1.21
N ALA A 13 29.75 0.25 1.86
CA ALA A 13 29.24 -1.09 1.59
C ALA A 13 27.72 -1.08 1.80
N ALA A 14 27.01 -1.17 0.68
CA ALA A 14 25.74 -1.85 0.48
C ALA A 14 24.97 -2.24 1.76
N ASN A 15 24.02 -1.38 2.16
CA ASN A 15 22.92 -1.76 3.03
C ASN A 15 21.95 -2.68 2.24
N ASN A 16 22.27 -3.97 2.18
CA ASN A 16 21.36 -5.00 1.68
C ASN A 16 21.28 -6.09 2.76
N ALA A 17 20.76 -5.70 3.94
CA ALA A 17 20.39 -6.64 4.98
C ALA A 17 19.15 -7.40 4.49
N GLY A 18 19.30 -8.72 4.30
CA GLY A 18 18.24 -9.60 3.83
C GLY A 18 16.97 -9.41 4.65
N VAL A 19 15.84 -9.31 3.95
CA VAL A 19 14.50 -9.28 4.54
C VAL A 19 14.37 -10.46 5.51
N SER A 20 14.27 -10.16 6.81
CA SER A 20 14.12 -11.20 7.84
C SER A 20 12.73 -11.82 7.76
N SER A 21 12.60 -13.10 8.08
CA SER A 21 11.29 -13.81 8.10
C SER A 21 10.27 -13.11 9.00
N ALA A 22 10.72 -12.53 10.11
CA ALA A 22 9.88 -11.72 11.00
C ALA A 22 9.35 -10.43 10.33
N GLN A 23 10.13 -9.80 9.45
CA GLN A 23 9.67 -8.64 8.67
C GLN A 23 8.63 -9.04 7.61
N ILE A 24 8.75 -10.25 7.03
CA ILE A 24 7.74 -10.77 6.09
C ILE A 24 6.42 -11.04 6.83
N GLU A 25 6.48 -11.67 8.01
CA GLU A 25 5.30 -11.99 8.80
C GLU A 25 4.55 -10.72 9.27
N ALA A 26 5.30 -9.71 9.72
CA ALA A 26 4.73 -8.41 10.05
C ALA A 26 4.06 -7.74 8.83
N ALA A 27 4.73 -7.77 7.66
CA ALA A 27 4.17 -7.22 6.43
C ALA A 27 2.92 -7.98 5.96
N THR A 28 2.87 -9.30 6.12
CA THR A 28 1.67 -10.08 5.76
C THR A 28 0.47 -9.75 6.64
N ALA A 29 0.70 -9.53 7.95
CA ALA A 29 -0.37 -9.15 8.86
C ALA A 29 -0.95 -7.76 8.53
N GLU A 30 -0.10 -6.81 8.10
CA GLU A 30 -0.56 -5.51 7.62
C GLU A 30 -1.41 -5.63 6.36
N LEU A 31 -1.01 -6.47 5.41
CA LEU A 31 -1.76 -6.72 4.17
C LEU A 31 -3.12 -7.36 4.44
N ASP A 32 -3.20 -8.32 5.36
CA ASP A 32 -4.46 -8.96 5.76
C ASP A 32 -5.43 -7.94 6.38
N MET A 33 -4.91 -7.03 7.21
CA MET A 33 -5.69 -5.96 7.81
C MET A 33 -6.22 -4.98 6.75
N VAL A 34 -5.37 -4.54 5.82
CA VAL A 34 -5.79 -3.66 4.71
C VAL A 34 -6.85 -4.34 3.84
N THR A 35 -6.72 -5.64 3.61
CA THR A 35 -7.66 -6.41 2.78
C THR A 35 -9.02 -6.53 3.45
N ASP A 36 -9.09 -6.82 4.75
CA ASP A 36 -10.35 -6.84 5.50
C ASP A 36 -11.05 -5.47 5.47
N VAL A 37 -10.29 -4.39 5.70
CA VAL A 37 -10.82 -3.02 5.63
C VAL A 37 -11.35 -2.70 4.25
N PHE A 38 -10.62 -3.06 3.19
CA PHE A 38 -11.05 -2.84 1.81
C PHE A 38 -12.37 -3.56 1.51
N ASN A 39 -12.49 -4.83 1.88
CA ASN A 39 -13.72 -5.60 1.64
C ASN A 39 -14.93 -5.01 2.39
N ARG A 40 -14.73 -4.58 3.64
CA ARG A 40 -15.77 -3.91 4.43
C ARG A 40 -16.15 -2.56 3.87
N LEU A 41 -15.18 -1.78 3.41
CA LEU A 41 -15.38 -0.48 2.77
C LEU A 41 -16.23 -0.64 1.50
N VAL A 42 -15.83 -1.52 0.60
CA VAL A 42 -16.55 -1.79 -0.66
C VAL A 42 -18.00 -2.21 -0.38
N SER A 43 -18.21 -3.13 0.56
CA SER A 43 -19.56 -3.57 0.93
C SER A 43 -20.41 -2.43 1.51
N SER A 44 -19.85 -1.61 2.40
CA SER A 44 -20.53 -0.46 2.98
C SER A 44 -20.88 0.60 1.93
N CYS A 45 -19.92 0.97 1.07
CA CYS A 45 -20.15 1.99 0.04
C CYS A 45 -21.16 1.50 -0.99
N HIS A 46 -21.11 0.23 -1.40
CA HIS A 46 -22.11 -0.33 -2.29
C HIS A 46 -23.52 -0.27 -1.67
N ALA A 47 -23.67 -0.66 -0.40
CA ALA A 47 -24.97 -0.62 0.28
C ALA A 47 -25.53 0.79 0.51
N LYS A 48 -24.66 1.80 0.68
CA LYS A 48 -25.06 3.20 0.96
C LYS A 48 -25.26 4.02 -0.29
N CYS A 49 -24.42 3.83 -1.30
CA CYS A 49 -24.34 4.72 -2.45
C CYS A 49 -24.99 4.12 -3.70
N ILE A 50 -25.03 2.80 -3.89
CA ILE A 50 -25.55 2.19 -5.12
C ILE A 50 -27.01 1.78 -4.98
N SER A 51 -27.84 2.21 -5.94
CA SER A 51 -29.25 1.83 -5.97
C SER A 51 -29.45 0.39 -6.46
N THR A 52 -30.33 -0.38 -5.80
CA THR A 52 -30.69 -1.74 -6.21
C THR A 52 -31.62 -1.81 -7.44
N ARG A 53 -32.03 -0.66 -7.97
CA ARG A 53 -32.88 -0.58 -9.18
C ARG A 53 -32.09 -0.64 -10.47
N TYR A 54 -30.76 -0.41 -10.42
CA TYR A 54 -29.81 -0.52 -11.55
C TYR A 54 -30.38 -0.03 -12.89
N ALA A 55 -30.69 1.26 -12.97
CA ALA A 55 -31.30 1.85 -14.17
C ALA A 55 -30.31 2.02 -15.34
N GLU A 56 -29.02 2.18 -15.03
CA GLU A 56 -27.93 2.39 -15.97
C GLU A 56 -26.69 1.62 -15.52
N PRO A 57 -25.80 1.19 -16.44
CA PRO A 57 -24.61 0.40 -16.10
C PRO A 57 -23.46 1.24 -15.53
N ASP A 58 -23.47 2.54 -15.80
CA ASP A 58 -22.45 3.49 -15.34
C ASP A 58 -22.88 4.13 -14.01
N LEU A 59 -21.91 4.59 -13.22
CA LEU A 59 -22.19 5.33 -12.01
C LEU A 59 -22.71 6.72 -12.36
N ASN A 60 -23.87 7.08 -11.82
CA ASN A 60 -24.35 8.45 -11.96
C ASN A 60 -23.46 9.41 -11.14
N LYS A 61 -23.52 10.70 -11.46
CA LYS A 61 -22.71 11.73 -10.77
C LYS A 61 -22.93 11.76 -9.24
N GLY A 62 -24.12 11.39 -8.77
CA GLY A 62 -24.43 11.32 -7.35
C GLY A 62 -23.77 10.13 -6.66
N GLU A 63 -23.78 8.97 -7.31
CA GLU A 63 -23.15 7.74 -6.84
C GLU A 63 -21.63 7.89 -6.78
N SER A 64 -21.00 8.50 -7.79
CA SER A 64 -19.56 8.75 -7.79
C SER A 64 -19.12 9.67 -6.65
N ILE A 65 -19.82 10.80 -6.45
CA ILE A 65 -19.54 11.72 -5.33
C ILE A 65 -19.82 11.05 -3.97
N CYS A 66 -20.82 10.17 -3.88
CA CYS A 66 -21.14 9.45 -2.65
C CYS A 66 -20.02 8.47 -2.25
N ILE A 67 -19.46 7.74 -3.22
CA ILE A 67 -18.37 6.76 -2.96
C ILE A 67 -17.10 7.45 -2.44
N ASP A 68 -16.82 8.67 -2.90
CA ASP A 68 -15.64 9.44 -2.48
C ASP A 68 -15.77 10.05 -1.06
N ARG A 69 -16.98 10.17 -0.50
CA ARG A 69 -17.23 10.81 0.82
C ARG A 69 -17.24 9.81 1.97
#